data_AF-A0A023G743-F1
#
_entry.id   AF-A0A023G743-F1
#
_cell.length_a   1.000
_cell.length_b   1.000
_cell.length_c   1.000
_cell.angle_alpha   90.00
_cell.angle_beta   90.00
_cell.angle_gamma   90.00
#
_symmetry.space_group_name_H-M   'P 1'
#
loop_
_entity.id
_entity.type
_entity.pdbx_description
1 polymer ?
#
loop_
_entity_poly.entity_id
_entity_poly.type
_entity_poly.pdbx_seq_one_letter_code
_entity_poly.pdbx_strand_id
1 'polypeptide(L)'
;MVIGVLHKMLTKNVFLSRISVRCSSWDDVVRASAAIDDVKESNRGLLNKAARFVMSLDGGLAAQAEHLCAAAFDELWCTASLREHLVALSGKPEHQVSLDVKRARCYLQENYMVFAGIVQTAVVCCEAGDGSVQLDALNVDCWRSVAQYLKLGDVVR
;
A
#
# COMPACT_ATOMS: atom_id res chain seq x y z
N MET A 1 -29.43 -7.55 -10.75
CA MET A 1 -29.21 -6.61 -9.63
C MET A 1 -28.20 -7.14 -8.60
N VAL A 2 -28.26 -8.42 -8.20
CA VAL A 2 -27.34 -9.03 -7.20
C VAL A 2 -25.86 -9.06 -7.65
N ILE A 3 -25.58 -9.39 -8.92
CA ILE A 3 -24.21 -9.40 -9.47
C ILE A 3 -23.54 -8.03 -9.42
N GLY A 4 -24.29 -6.94 -9.68
CA GLY A 4 -23.74 -5.58 -9.62
C GLY A 4 -23.36 -5.16 -8.20
N VAL A 5 -24.11 -5.61 -7.19
CA VAL A 5 -23.78 -5.38 -5.77
C VAL A 5 -22.56 -6.20 -5.36
N LEU A 6 -22.48 -7.46 -5.80
CA LEU A 6 -21.34 -8.33 -5.57
C LEU A 6 -20.08 -7.75 -6.21
N HIS A 7 -20.12 -7.38 -7.50
CA HIS A 7 -19.01 -6.74 -8.19
C HIS A 7 -18.53 -5.49 -7.42
N LYS A 8 -19.45 -4.61 -7.01
CA LYS A 8 -19.12 -3.39 -6.24
C LYS A 8 -18.53 -3.68 -4.86
N MET A 9 -18.97 -4.75 -4.19
CA MET A 9 -18.41 -5.21 -2.92
C MET A 9 -17.02 -5.83 -3.12
N LEU A 10 -16.82 -6.57 -4.20
CA LEU A 10 -15.56 -7.23 -4.52
C LEU A 10 -14.48 -6.23 -4.96
N THR A 11 -14.81 -5.27 -5.82
CA THR A 11 -13.90 -4.19 -6.25
C THR A 11 -13.47 -3.28 -5.09
N LYS A 12 -14.26 -3.20 -4.02
CA LYS A 12 -13.92 -2.43 -2.81
C LYS A 12 -13.17 -3.25 -1.76
N ASN A 13 -13.12 -4.57 -1.91
CA ASN A 13 -12.45 -5.47 -0.97
C ASN A 13 -11.20 -6.05 -1.60
N VAL A 14 -10.16 -5.24 -1.55
CA VAL A 14 -8.81 -5.56 -1.99
C VAL A 14 -8.21 -6.78 -1.25
N PHE A 15 -8.80 -7.14 -0.12
CA PHE A 15 -8.41 -8.25 0.76
C PHE A 15 -8.85 -9.64 0.26
N LEU A 16 -9.69 -9.71 -0.79
CA LEU A 16 -10.24 -10.97 -1.25
C LEU A 16 -9.30 -11.66 -2.25
N SER A 17 -8.53 -12.63 -1.77
CA SER A 17 -7.67 -13.49 -2.60
C SER A 17 -8.39 -14.74 -3.13
N ARG A 18 -9.48 -15.17 -2.50
CA ARG A 18 -10.29 -16.33 -2.91
C ARG A 18 -11.78 -16.03 -2.77
N ILE A 19 -12.50 -16.05 -3.90
CA ILE A 19 -13.95 -15.83 -3.97
C ILE A 19 -14.55 -17.00 -4.75
N SER A 20 -15.62 -17.58 -4.23
CA SER A 20 -16.42 -18.58 -4.93
C SER A 20 -17.88 -18.14 -4.91
N VAL A 21 -18.51 -18.07 -6.08
CA VAL A 21 -19.92 -17.68 -6.23
C VAL A 21 -20.67 -18.87 -6.83
N ARG A 22 -21.77 -19.28 -6.21
CA ARG A 22 -22.70 -20.26 -6.78
C ARG A 22 -23.80 -19.49 -7.51
N CYS A 23 -23.91 -19.70 -8.82
CA CYS A 23 -24.98 -19.15 -9.65
C CYS A 23 -25.85 -20.27 -10.19
N SER A 24 -27.16 -20.02 -10.28
CA SER A 24 -28.18 -20.96 -10.77
C SER A 24 -28.44 -20.86 -12.27
N SER A 25 -27.94 -19.82 -12.94
CA SER A 25 -28.10 -19.54 -14.37
C SER A 25 -26.74 -19.53 -15.08
N TRP A 26 -26.65 -20.16 -16.26
CA TRP A 26 -25.40 -20.28 -17.03
C TRP A 26 -24.85 -18.92 -17.48
N ASP A 27 -25.70 -18.00 -17.95
CA ASP A 27 -25.28 -16.64 -18.35
C ASP A 27 -24.81 -15.81 -17.14
N ASP A 28 -25.36 -16.09 -15.97
CA ASP A 28 -24.94 -15.46 -14.72
C ASP A 28 -23.62 -16.05 -14.19
N VAL A 29 -23.37 -17.34 -14.42
CA VAL A 29 -22.06 -17.98 -14.13
C VAL A 29 -20.95 -17.34 -14.97
N VAL A 30 -21.16 -17.16 -16.28
CA VAL A 30 -20.14 -16.59 -17.18
C VAL A 30 -19.85 -15.13 -16.84
N ARG A 31 -20.88 -14.31 -16.62
CA ARG A 31 -20.70 -12.91 -16.21
C ARG A 31 -20.07 -12.78 -14.82
N ALA A 32 -20.46 -13.63 -13.88
CA ALA A 32 -19.87 -13.63 -12.55
C ALA A 32 -18.41 -14.11 -12.58
N SER A 33 -18.05 -15.10 -13.41
CA SER A 33 -16.66 -15.57 -13.50
C SER A 33 -15.75 -14.50 -14.11
N ALA A 34 -16.17 -13.86 -15.20
CA ALA A 34 -15.40 -12.77 -15.82
C ALA A 34 -15.20 -11.60 -14.84
N ALA A 35 -16.25 -11.20 -14.12
CA ALA A 35 -16.17 -10.17 -13.09
C ALA A 35 -15.25 -10.55 -11.92
N ILE A 36 -15.23 -11.82 -11.52
CA ILE A 36 -14.34 -12.33 -10.46
C ILE A 36 -12.88 -12.34 -10.93
N ASP A 37 -12.64 -12.73 -12.19
CA ASP A 37 -11.29 -12.79 -12.75
C ASP A 37 -10.69 -11.38 -12.95
N ASP A 38 -11.49 -10.41 -13.38
CA ASP A 38 -11.10 -9.00 -13.44
C ASP A 38 -10.71 -8.45 -12.05
N VAL A 39 -11.51 -8.76 -11.01
CA VAL A 39 -11.20 -8.34 -9.64
C VAL A 39 -9.92 -9.00 -9.12
N LYS A 40 -9.72 -10.30 -9.40
CA LYS A 40 -8.48 -11.00 -9.03
C LYS A 40 -7.27 -10.39 -9.70
N GLU A 41 -7.38 -10.04 -10.99
CA GLU A 41 -6.29 -9.43 -11.73
C GLU A 41 -5.94 -8.05 -11.16
N SER A 42 -6.97 -7.25 -10.84
CA SER A 42 -6.80 -5.95 -10.20
C SER A 42 -6.11 -6.07 -8.82
N ASN A 43 -6.60 -6.98 -7.96
CA ASN A 43 -6.03 -7.24 -6.65
C ASN A 43 -4.57 -7.73 -6.76
N ARG A 44 -4.29 -8.62 -7.71
CA ARG A 44 -2.93 -9.10 -8.00
C ARG A 44 -2.02 -7.97 -8.46
N GLY A 45 -2.52 -7.08 -9.33
CA GLY A 45 -1.80 -5.90 -9.77
C GLY A 45 -1.43 -4.98 -8.60
N LEU A 46 -2.33 -4.79 -7.64
CA LEU A 46 -2.07 -3.98 -6.45
C LEU A 46 -1.08 -4.65 -5.50
N LEU A 47 -1.24 -5.96 -5.24
CA LEU A 47 -0.28 -6.75 -4.46
C LEU A 47 1.12 -6.72 -5.06
N ASN A 48 1.24 -6.79 -6.39
CA ASN A 48 2.52 -6.67 -7.09
C ASN A 48 3.15 -5.29 -6.91
N LYS A 49 2.37 -4.21 -6.97
CA LYS A 49 2.86 -2.85 -6.71
C LYS A 49 3.36 -2.70 -5.27
N ALA A 50 2.57 -3.16 -4.30
CA ALA A 50 2.95 -3.15 -2.89
C ALA A 50 4.21 -3.99 -2.62
N ALA A 51 4.34 -5.16 -3.26
CA ALA A 51 5.52 -6.01 -3.12
C ALA A 51 6.78 -5.37 -3.72
N ARG A 52 6.68 -4.73 -4.89
CA ARG A 52 7.81 -3.97 -5.49
C ARG A 52 8.32 -2.88 -4.56
N PHE A 53 7.42 -2.18 -3.86
CA PHE A 53 7.83 -1.19 -2.87
C PHE A 53 8.73 -1.81 -1.80
N VAL A 54 8.28 -2.89 -1.16
CA VAL A 54 9.05 -3.59 -0.12
C VAL A 54 10.39 -4.13 -0.65
N MET A 55 10.38 -4.76 -1.82
CA MET A 55 11.58 -5.36 -2.42
C MET A 55 12.61 -4.31 -2.88
N SER A 56 12.16 -3.12 -3.30
CA SER A 56 13.06 -2.03 -3.70
C SER A 56 13.97 -1.56 -2.55
N LEU A 57 13.50 -1.70 -1.30
CA LEU A 57 14.24 -1.32 -0.10
C LEU A 57 15.26 -2.38 0.37
N ASP A 58 15.18 -3.59 -0.18
CA ASP A 58 16.07 -4.71 0.15
C ASP A 58 17.37 -4.66 -0.68
N GLY A 59 17.31 -4.16 -1.92
CA GLY A 59 18.42 -4.13 -2.87
C GLY A 59 19.25 -2.83 -2.90
N GLY A 60 19.01 -1.87 -2.00
CA GLY A 60 19.79 -0.63 -1.91
C GLY A 60 19.56 0.40 -3.04
N LEU A 61 18.91 0.02 -4.13
CA LEU A 61 18.42 0.94 -5.16
C LEU A 61 17.00 1.37 -4.81
N ALA A 62 16.88 2.24 -3.81
CA ALA A 62 15.65 3.02 -3.52
C ALA A 62 15.34 4.05 -4.63
N ALA A 63 15.98 3.93 -5.80
CA ALA A 63 15.77 4.78 -6.95
C ALA A 63 14.43 4.39 -7.59
N GLN A 64 13.42 5.22 -7.37
CA GLN A 64 12.08 5.13 -7.95
C GLN A 64 11.19 4.02 -7.36
N ALA A 65 11.07 3.97 -6.04
CA ALA A 65 9.81 3.51 -5.47
C ALA A 65 8.68 4.46 -5.95
N GLU A 66 8.03 4.10 -7.06
CA GLU A 66 6.97 4.91 -7.67
C GLU A 66 5.89 5.23 -6.62
N HIS A 67 5.39 6.47 -6.59
CA HIS A 67 4.33 6.91 -5.67
C HIS A 67 3.15 5.92 -5.62
N LEU A 68 2.81 5.34 -6.77
CA LEU A 68 1.76 4.33 -6.91
C LEU A 68 2.08 3.01 -6.18
N CYS A 69 3.34 2.61 -6.11
CA CYS A 69 3.78 1.43 -5.36
C CYS A 69 3.76 1.71 -3.85
N ALA A 70 4.19 2.91 -3.43
CA ALA A 70 4.10 3.33 -2.03
C ALA A 70 2.64 3.41 -1.55
N ALA A 71 1.73 3.97 -2.36
CA ALA A 71 0.31 4.05 -2.05
C ALA A 71 -0.33 2.64 -1.96
N ALA A 72 -0.01 1.75 -2.89
CA ALA A 72 -0.47 0.36 -2.84
C ALA A 72 0.02 -0.37 -1.57
N PHE A 73 1.27 -0.10 -1.16
CA PHE A 73 1.81 -0.64 0.08
C PHE A 73 1.11 -0.05 1.32
N ASP A 74 0.88 1.27 1.37
CA ASP A 74 0.17 1.93 2.48
C ASP A 74 -1.26 1.39 2.66
N GLU A 75 -1.90 0.96 1.57
CA GLU A 75 -3.21 0.30 1.64
C GLU A 75 -3.12 -1.15 2.16
N LEU A 76 -2.05 -1.87 1.82
CA LEU A 76 -1.96 -3.32 2.01
C LEU A 76 -1.02 -3.81 3.13
N TRP A 77 -0.21 -2.93 3.73
CA TRP A 77 0.88 -3.32 4.64
C TRP A 77 0.44 -4.21 5.82
N CYS A 78 -0.79 -4.02 6.32
CA CYS A 78 -1.30 -4.76 7.47
C CYS A 78 -1.91 -6.13 7.09
N THR A 79 -2.09 -6.39 5.80
CA THR A 79 -2.86 -7.54 5.30
C THR A 79 -2.06 -8.84 5.31
N ALA A 80 -2.76 -9.96 5.53
CA ALA A 80 -2.15 -11.29 5.38
C ALA A 80 -1.81 -11.58 3.90
N SER A 81 -2.67 -11.15 2.97
CA SER A 81 -2.49 -11.36 1.53
C SER A 81 -1.17 -10.77 1.02
N LEU A 82 -0.77 -9.59 1.48
CA LEU A 82 0.53 -9.02 1.11
C LEU A 82 1.70 -9.85 1.66
N ARG A 83 1.61 -10.32 2.92
CA ARG A 83 2.66 -11.14 3.53
C ARG A 83 2.82 -12.47 2.80
N GLU A 84 1.71 -13.17 2.54
CA GLU A 84 1.69 -14.42 1.76
C GLU A 84 2.28 -14.22 0.36
N HIS A 85 1.89 -13.13 -0.30
CA HIS A 85 2.40 -12.78 -1.63
C HIS A 85 3.90 -12.49 -1.63
N LEU A 86 4.40 -11.77 -0.61
CA LEU A 86 5.82 -11.49 -0.44
C LEU A 86 6.64 -12.74 -0.13
N VAL A 87 6.14 -13.65 0.70
CA VAL A 87 6.78 -14.95 0.96
C VAL A 87 6.90 -15.73 -0.36
N ALA A 88 5.83 -15.78 -1.15
CA ALA A 88 5.83 -16.48 -2.44
C ALA A 88 6.80 -15.86 -3.46
N LEU A 89 6.91 -14.53 -3.51
CA LEU A 89 7.77 -13.84 -4.47
C LEU A 89 9.25 -13.82 -4.07
N SER A 90 9.55 -13.61 -2.79
CA SER A 90 10.92 -13.45 -2.31
C SER A 90 11.59 -14.77 -1.94
N GLY A 91 10.80 -15.84 -1.72
CA GLY A 91 11.29 -17.10 -1.17
C GLY A 91 11.82 -17.00 0.27
N LYS A 92 11.65 -15.84 0.92
CA LYS A 92 12.10 -15.60 2.30
C LYS A 92 11.10 -16.21 3.30
N PRO A 93 11.59 -16.62 4.49
CA PRO A 93 10.71 -17.06 5.56
C PRO A 93 9.83 -15.92 6.08
N GLU A 94 8.65 -16.26 6.61
CA GLU A 94 7.63 -15.29 7.05
C GLU A 94 8.15 -14.26 8.06
N HIS A 95 9.04 -14.67 8.98
CA HIS A 95 9.62 -13.76 9.96
C HIS A 95 10.46 -12.66 9.29
N GLN A 96 11.21 -13.00 8.24
CA GLN A 96 12.04 -12.04 7.51
C GLN A 96 11.15 -11.10 6.70
N VAL A 97 10.13 -11.63 6.01
CA VAL A 97 9.13 -10.81 5.31
C VAL A 97 8.44 -9.83 6.26
N SER A 98 8.14 -10.25 7.49
CA SER A 98 7.53 -9.38 8.50
C SER A 98 8.46 -8.23 8.91
N LEU A 99 9.77 -8.48 8.99
CA LEU A 99 10.76 -7.43 9.24
C LEU A 99 10.88 -6.48 8.05
N ASP A 100 10.89 -7.01 6.83
CA ASP A 100 10.96 -6.22 5.59
C ASP A 100 9.75 -5.30 5.45
N VAL A 101 8.54 -5.80 5.75
CA VAL A 101 7.30 -5.00 5.77
C VAL A 101 7.36 -3.91 6.84
N LYS A 102 7.84 -4.22 8.06
CA LYS A 102 8.01 -3.21 9.12
C LYS A 102 9.00 -2.14 8.71
N ARG A 103 10.13 -2.52 8.13
CA ARG A 103 11.14 -1.58 7.62
C ARG A 103 10.56 -0.69 6.52
N ALA A 104 9.82 -1.26 5.58
CA ALA A 104 9.16 -0.52 4.52
C ALA A 104 8.13 0.48 5.06
N ARG A 105 7.38 0.10 6.10
CA ARG A 105 6.45 1.00 6.81
C ARG A 105 7.17 2.17 7.47
N CYS A 106 8.24 1.92 8.23
CA CYS A 106 9.01 3.00 8.85
C CYS A 106 9.58 3.96 7.81
N TYR A 107 10.12 3.43 6.70
CA TYR A 107 10.65 4.23 5.61
C TYR A 107 9.58 5.10 4.94
N LEU A 108 8.39 4.54 4.69
CA LEU A 108 7.26 5.29 4.15
C LEU A 108 6.84 6.42 5.09
N GLN A 109 6.76 6.16 6.39
CA GLN A 109 6.36 7.16 7.39
C GLN A 109 7.39 8.30 7.52
N GLU A 110 8.68 7.96 7.49
CA GLU A 110 9.78 8.93 7.50
C GLU A 110 9.78 9.85 6.27
N ASN A 111 9.35 9.31 5.12
CA ASN A 111 9.34 10.01 3.85
C ASN A 111 7.92 10.35 3.39
N TYR A 112 6.95 10.40 4.31
CA TYR A 112 5.53 10.54 3.98
C TYR A 112 5.27 11.76 3.11
N MET A 113 5.82 12.92 3.47
CA MET A 113 5.58 14.16 2.73
C MET A 113 6.12 14.12 1.29
N VAL A 114 7.21 13.38 1.06
CA VAL A 114 7.76 13.16 -0.29
C VAL A 114 6.81 12.25 -1.05
N PHE A 115 6.43 11.10 -0.50
CA PHE A 115 5.51 10.17 -1.16
C PHE A 115 4.10 10.74 -1.37
N ALA A 116 3.64 11.63 -0.49
CA ALA A 116 2.38 12.35 -0.63
C ALA A 116 2.45 13.51 -1.63
N GLY A 117 3.64 13.87 -2.13
CA GLY A 117 3.85 14.99 -3.03
C GLY A 117 3.71 16.37 -2.38
N ILE A 118 3.71 16.44 -1.05
CA ILE A 118 3.64 17.69 -0.28
C ILE A 118 4.96 18.47 -0.42
N VAL A 119 6.09 17.76 -0.43
CA VAL A 119 7.43 18.33 -0.64
C VAL A 119 8.17 17.56 -1.72
N GLN A 120 9.08 18.23 -2.43
CA GLN A 120 9.93 17.56 -3.43
C GLN A 120 11.05 16.73 -2.80
N THR A 121 11.56 17.12 -1.63
CA THR A 121 12.72 16.46 -1.01
C THR A 121 12.65 16.45 0.51
N ALA A 122 12.46 17.60 1.15
CA ALA A 122 12.37 17.70 2.60
C ALA A 122 11.56 18.93 3.03
N VAL A 123 11.08 18.91 4.26
CA VAL A 123 10.52 20.10 4.94
C VAL A 123 11.69 20.92 5.46
N VAL A 124 11.75 22.19 5.08
CA VAL A 124 12.72 23.15 5.61
C VAL A 124 11.94 24.39 6.02
N CYS A 125 12.08 24.80 7.27
CA CYS A 125 11.46 26.01 7.78
C CYS A 125 12.44 27.19 7.68
N CYS A 126 11.91 28.40 7.52
CA CYS A 126 12.73 29.62 7.67
C CYS A 126 13.02 29.83 9.15
N GLU A 127 14.23 30.28 9.51
CA GLU A 127 14.62 30.48 10.91
C GLU A 127 13.57 31.30 11.70
N ALA A 128 13.05 30.71 12.78
CA ALA A 128 12.18 31.41 13.70
C ALA A 128 13.02 32.23 14.70
N GLY A 129 12.87 33.55 14.69
CA GLY A 129 13.56 34.45 15.61
C GLY A 129 13.12 34.36 17.08
N ASP A 130 12.10 33.54 17.38
CA ASP A 130 11.50 33.39 18.71
C ASP A 130 11.89 32.09 19.43
N GLY A 131 12.74 31.26 18.83
CA GLY A 131 13.18 29.98 19.41
C GLY A 131 12.10 28.90 19.46
N SER A 132 10.98 29.08 18.75
CA SER A 132 9.94 28.06 18.64
C SER A 132 10.43 26.81 17.90
N VAL A 133 9.96 25.64 18.34
CA VAL A 133 10.24 24.37 17.66
C VAL A 133 9.49 24.36 16.34
N GLN A 134 10.24 24.26 15.25
CA GLN A 134 9.71 24.24 13.89
C GLN A 134 9.48 22.81 13.40
N LEU A 135 8.73 22.68 12.30
CA LEU A 135 8.30 21.39 11.79
C LEU A 135 9.47 20.54 11.28
N ASP A 136 10.51 21.18 10.73
CA ASP A 136 11.77 20.55 10.31
C ASP A 136 12.67 20.12 11.47
N ALA A 137 12.46 20.65 12.68
CA ALA A 137 13.16 20.23 13.90
C ALA A 137 12.55 18.98 14.56
N LEU A 138 11.42 18.47 14.05
CA LEU A 138 10.83 17.22 14.54
C LEU A 138 11.75 16.03 14.25
N ASN A 139 12.01 15.23 15.27
CA ASN A 139 12.76 13.99 15.09
C ASN A 139 11.95 12.93 14.33
N VAL A 140 12.63 11.87 13.92
CA VAL A 140 12.03 10.79 13.13
C VAL A 140 10.85 10.12 13.85
N ASP A 141 10.91 9.94 15.16
CA ASP A 141 9.83 9.27 15.91
C ASP A 141 8.57 10.14 15.99
N CYS A 142 8.73 11.45 16.16
CA CYS A 142 7.64 12.43 16.05
C CYS A 142 7.00 12.38 14.67
N TRP A 143 7.82 12.34 13.61
CA TRP A 143 7.34 12.22 12.24
C TRP A 143 6.54 10.95 11.99
N ARG A 144 7.04 9.79 12.43
CA ARG A 144 6.29 8.52 12.32
C ARG A 144 4.96 8.58 13.07
N SER A 145 4.95 9.21 14.25
CA SER A 145 3.75 9.37 15.06
C SER A 145 2.69 10.26 14.39
N VAL A 146 3.09 11.28 13.64
CA VAL A 146 2.15 12.09 12.83
C VAL A 146 1.70 11.30 11.59
N ALA A 147 2.65 10.73 10.86
CA ALA A 147 2.39 10.03 9.59
C ALA A 147 1.50 8.78 9.76
N GLN A 148 1.51 8.11 10.91
CA GLN A 148 0.64 6.94 11.13
C GLN A 148 -0.87 7.27 11.06
N TYR A 149 -1.25 8.53 11.22
CA TYR A 149 -2.64 8.99 11.13
C TYR A 149 -3.02 9.48 9.72
N LEU A 150 -2.08 9.49 8.79
CA LEU A 150 -2.26 9.99 7.44
C LEU A 150 -2.11 8.85 6.44
N LYS A 151 -3.08 8.69 5.53
CA LYS A 151 -2.93 7.76 4.41
C LYS A 151 -2.41 8.50 3.19
N LEU A 152 -1.62 7.82 2.37
CA LEU A 152 -1.19 8.39 1.08
C LEU A 152 -2.40 8.63 0.16
N GLY A 153 -3.37 7.71 0.17
CA GLY A 153 -4.59 7.82 -0.64
C GLY A 153 -5.51 8.99 -0.27
N ASP A 154 -5.35 9.59 0.90
CA ASP A 154 -6.14 10.76 1.32
C ASP A 154 -5.59 12.08 0.73
N VAL A 155 -4.32 12.07 0.30
CA VAL A 155 -3.59 13.28 -0.15
C VAL A 155 -3.25 13.22 -1.64
N VAL A 156 -2.85 12.04 -2.15
CA VAL A 156 -2.47 11.84 -3.55
C VAL A 156 -3.74 11.82 -4.42
N ARG A 157 -3.89 12.82 -5.29
CA ARG A 157 -5.02 12.99 -6.21
C ARG A 157 -4.64 12.73 -7.65
#